data_AF-X1REN2-F1
#
_entry.id   AF-X1REN2-F1
#
_cell.length_a   1.000
_cell.length_b   1.000
_cell.length_c   1.000
_cell.angle_alpha   90.00
_cell.angle_beta   90.00
_cell.angle_gamma   90.00
#
_symmetry.space_group_name_H-M   'P 1'
#
loop_
_entity.id
_entity.type
_entity.pdbx_description
1 polymer ?
#
loop_
_entity_poly.entity_id
_entity_poly.type
_entity_poly.pdbx_seq_one_letter_code
_entity_poly.pdbx_strand_id
1 'polypeptide(L)'
;DLSRWYVRLVRDRVWIERDDPRKLAAYVVLYQSLHTLIRLLAPIMPHVVEVMYRDLVKATDTGAPESVHMLPWPSIDEQAVDAGLERRMNMVRAFVEGGAAARQQARLKLRWPVSKAVIRASSSEVKSALQGLQDVLQGQLNCKELVLLGPEEQSDESRLVIKPDTQRLQERLGDFSRPVIDALQETDVFRLR
;
A
#
# COMPACT_ATOMS: atom_id res chain seq x y z
N ASP A 1 10.23 4.13 0.08
CA ASP A 1 9.67 3.03 -0.75
C ASP A 1 10.37 1.68 -0.63
N LEU A 2 11.69 1.62 -0.81
CA LEU A 2 12.38 0.32 -0.89
C LEU A 2 12.27 -0.52 0.39
N SER A 3 12.81 -0.02 1.52
CA SER A 3 12.90 -0.79 2.77
C SER A 3 11.53 -1.13 3.38
N ARG A 4 10.66 -0.14 3.60
CA ARG A 4 9.40 -0.35 4.34
C ARG A 4 8.29 -0.97 3.49
N TRP A 5 8.31 -0.78 2.18
CA TRP A 5 7.24 -1.25 1.30
C TRP A 5 7.70 -2.38 0.40
N TYR A 6 8.67 -2.13 -0.48
CA TYR A 6 9.07 -3.10 -1.49
C TYR A 6 9.65 -4.39 -0.89
N VAL A 7 10.60 -4.30 0.06
CA VAL A 7 11.19 -5.49 0.71
C VAL A 7 10.14 -6.33 1.42
N ARG A 8 9.16 -5.70 2.07
CA ARG A 8 8.03 -6.40 2.69
C ARG A 8 7.13 -7.07 1.63
N LEU A 9 6.88 -6.38 0.51
CA LEU A 9 6.04 -6.87 -0.58
C LEU A 9 6.64 -8.10 -1.28
N VAL A 10 7.96 -8.13 -1.49
CA VAL A 10 8.63 -9.21 -2.23
C VAL A 10 9.16 -10.33 -1.36
N ARG A 11 9.00 -10.26 -0.03
CA ARG A 11 9.53 -11.26 0.92
C ARG A 11 9.16 -12.68 0.52
N ASP A 12 7.88 -12.92 0.23
CA ASP A 12 7.39 -14.25 -0.13
C ASP A 12 7.92 -14.72 -1.49
N ARG A 13 8.22 -13.79 -2.40
CA ARG A 13 8.83 -14.08 -3.71
C ARG A 13 10.29 -14.51 -3.58
N VAL A 14 11.00 -13.94 -2.59
CA VAL A 14 12.41 -14.25 -2.31
C VAL A 14 12.57 -15.62 -1.65
N TRP A 15 11.57 -16.07 -0.88
CA TRP A 15 11.55 -17.36 -0.19
C TRP A 15 11.10 -18.55 -1.05
N ILE A 16 10.83 -18.36 -2.34
CA ILE A 16 10.53 -19.46 -3.24
C ILE A 16 11.80 -20.31 -3.42
N GLU A 17 11.76 -21.57 -3.02
CA GLU A 17 12.92 -22.47 -3.06
C GLU A 17 13.34 -22.82 -4.50
N ARG A 18 12.37 -23.06 -5.37
CA ARG A 18 12.58 -23.32 -6.80
C ARG A 18 12.95 -22.06 -7.59
N ASP A 19 13.48 -22.29 -8.79
CA ASP A 19 13.60 -21.23 -9.79
C ASP A 19 12.20 -20.78 -10.24
N ASP A 20 11.90 -19.51 -10.00
CA ASP A 20 10.61 -18.88 -10.33
C ASP A 20 10.89 -17.49 -10.94
N PRO A 21 10.30 -17.16 -12.11
CA PRO A 21 10.47 -15.85 -12.74
C PRO A 21 10.16 -14.67 -11.79
N ARG A 22 9.24 -14.83 -10.84
CA ARG A 22 8.89 -13.80 -9.85
C ARG A 22 9.99 -13.57 -8.83
N LYS A 23 10.75 -14.61 -8.48
CA LYS A 23 11.93 -14.53 -7.60
C LYS A 23 13.04 -13.77 -8.31
N LEU A 24 13.32 -14.15 -9.56
CA LEU A 24 14.31 -13.46 -10.39
C LEU A 24 13.95 -11.98 -10.58
N ALA A 25 12.70 -11.67 -10.93
CA ALA A 25 12.23 -10.29 -11.05
C ALA A 25 12.42 -9.50 -9.75
N ALA A 26 12.12 -10.10 -8.59
CA ALA A 26 12.32 -9.46 -7.30
C ALA A 26 13.79 -9.12 -7.02
N TYR A 27 14.71 -10.04 -7.34
CA TYR A 27 16.16 -9.82 -7.21
C TYR A 27 16.69 -8.78 -8.18
N VAL A 28 16.30 -8.84 -9.45
CA VAL A 28 16.75 -7.87 -10.46
C VAL A 28 16.36 -6.45 -10.05
N VAL A 29 15.10 -6.23 -9.67
CA VAL A 29 14.63 -4.90 -9.25
C VAL A 29 15.31 -4.44 -7.96
N LEU A 30 15.53 -5.35 -6.99
CA LEU A 30 16.23 -5.02 -5.74
C LEU A 30 17.69 -4.65 -6.01
N TYR A 31 18.39 -5.43 -6.85
CA TYR A 31 19.77 -5.18 -7.26
C TYR A 31 19.89 -3.83 -7.98
N GLN A 32 19.05 -3.56 -8.98
CA GLN A 32 19.05 -2.30 -9.72
C GLN A 32 18.79 -1.10 -8.80
N SER A 33 17.82 -1.23 -7.88
CA SER A 33 17.51 -0.18 -6.90
C SER A 33 18.70 0.11 -5.99
N LEU A 34 19.33 -0.93 -5.42
CA LEU A 34 20.49 -0.79 -4.53
C LEU A 34 21.71 -0.25 -5.28
N HIS A 35 21.99 -0.76 -6.48
CA HIS A 35 23.10 -0.29 -7.32
C HIS A 35 22.96 1.20 -7.67
N THR A 36 21.74 1.63 -8.00
CA THR A 36 21.45 3.06 -8.25
C THR A 36 21.62 3.90 -6.98
N LEU A 37 21.08 3.44 -5.85
CA LEU A 37 21.23 4.15 -4.56
C LEU A 37 22.69 4.27 -4.13
N ILE A 38 23.49 3.21 -4.30
CA ILE A 38 24.93 3.20 -4.02
C ILE A 38 25.65 4.32 -4.79
N ARG A 39 25.35 4.47 -6.09
CA ARG A 39 25.95 5.54 -6.92
C ARG A 39 25.46 6.93 -6.52
N LEU A 40 24.16 7.08 -6.23
CA LEU A 40 23.58 8.37 -5.79
C LEU A 40 24.16 8.83 -4.45
N LEU A 41 24.45 7.89 -3.54
CA LEU A 41 24.96 8.17 -2.21
C LEU A 41 26.49 8.33 -2.17
N ALA A 42 27.20 7.97 -3.24
CA ALA A 42 28.66 8.02 -3.29
C ALA A 42 29.28 9.38 -2.95
N PRO A 43 28.74 10.53 -3.38
CA PRO A 43 29.27 11.84 -2.99
C PRO A 43 29.07 12.19 -1.50
N ILE A 44 28.12 11.53 -0.83
CA ILE A 44 27.69 11.87 0.55
C ILE A 44 28.32 10.93 1.58
N MET A 45 28.41 9.64 1.24
CA MET A 45 28.87 8.59 2.17
C MET A 45 29.84 7.62 1.48
N PRO A 46 30.99 8.12 0.96
CA PRO A 46 31.89 7.38 0.09
C PRO A 46 32.36 6.05 0.68
N HIS A 47 32.76 6.03 1.95
CA HIS A 47 33.26 4.80 2.59
C HIS A 47 32.19 3.73 2.78
N VAL A 48 30.94 4.13 3.11
CA VAL A 48 29.83 3.19 3.30
C VAL A 48 29.46 2.55 1.98
N VAL A 49 29.29 3.37 0.94
CA VAL A 49 28.89 2.86 -0.38
C VAL A 49 29.99 2.07 -1.05
N GLU A 50 31.27 2.31 -0.76
CA GLU A 50 32.39 1.53 -1.28
C GLU A 50 32.35 0.09 -0.76
N VAL A 51 32.09 -0.09 0.54
CA VAL A 51 31.89 -1.42 1.13
C VAL A 51 30.68 -2.10 0.50
N MET A 52 29.54 -1.40 0.40
CA MET A 52 28.33 -1.94 -0.21
C MET A 52 28.53 -2.31 -1.68
N TYR A 53 29.27 -1.48 -2.44
CA TYR A 53 29.57 -1.70 -3.85
C TYR A 53 30.42 -2.95 -4.05
N ARG A 54 31.48 -3.10 -3.26
CA ARG A 54 32.33 -4.29 -3.32
C ARG A 54 31.54 -5.56 -3.02
N ASP A 55 30.74 -5.54 -1.97
CA ASP A 55 30.03 -6.72 -1.47
C ASP A 55 28.81 -7.09 -2.34
N LEU A 56 28.23 -6.13 -3.07
CA LEU A 56 27.08 -6.36 -3.95
C LEU A 56 27.46 -6.51 -5.42
N VAL A 57 28.22 -5.55 -5.96
CA VAL A 57 28.51 -5.45 -7.39
C VAL A 57 29.75 -6.25 -7.75
N LYS A 58 30.91 -5.99 -7.13
CA LYS A 58 32.16 -6.72 -7.44
C LYS A 58 32.08 -8.20 -7.10
N ALA A 59 31.33 -8.56 -6.06
CA ALA A 59 31.08 -9.97 -5.72
C ALA A 59 30.26 -10.72 -6.78
N THR A 60 29.45 -10.00 -7.58
CA THR A 60 28.58 -10.59 -8.61
C THR A 60 29.16 -10.45 -10.02
N ASP A 61 29.90 -9.37 -10.29
CA ASP A 61 30.54 -9.06 -11.57
C ASP A 61 32.00 -8.66 -11.35
N THR A 62 32.92 -9.58 -11.66
CA THR A 62 34.36 -9.38 -11.51
C THR A 62 34.92 -8.34 -12.49
N GLY A 63 34.23 -8.11 -13.62
CA GLY A 63 34.60 -7.14 -14.64
C GLY A 63 34.16 -5.70 -14.33
N ALA A 64 33.36 -5.49 -13.28
CA ALA A 64 32.92 -4.16 -12.87
C ALA A 64 34.13 -3.30 -12.40
N PRO A 65 34.08 -1.96 -12.59
CA PRO A 65 35.12 -1.05 -12.13
C PRO A 65 35.47 -1.22 -10.64
N GLU A 66 36.72 -0.96 -10.27
CA GLU A 66 37.21 -1.27 -8.91
C GLU A 66 36.51 -0.52 -7.78
N SER A 67 36.02 0.69 -8.05
CA SER A 67 35.32 1.52 -7.06
C SER A 67 34.03 2.09 -7.65
N VAL A 68 33.04 2.33 -6.77
CA VAL A 68 31.79 3.03 -7.13
C VAL A 68 32.08 4.40 -7.74
N HIS A 69 33.18 5.05 -7.36
CA HIS A 69 33.59 6.36 -7.84
C HIS A 69 34.12 6.34 -9.29
N MET A 70 34.34 5.16 -9.87
CA MET A 70 34.70 4.97 -11.28
C MET A 70 33.49 4.75 -12.18
N LEU A 71 32.28 4.62 -11.60
CA LEU A 71 31.06 4.49 -12.37
C LEU A 71 30.56 5.84 -12.85
N PRO A 72 29.86 5.89 -14.00
CA PRO A 72 29.18 7.11 -14.42
C PRO A 72 28.10 7.50 -13.38
N TRP A 73 27.60 8.73 -13.46
CA TRP A 73 26.39 9.09 -12.72
C TRP A 73 25.18 8.29 -13.26
N PRO A 74 24.23 7.85 -12.40
CA PRO A 74 23.05 7.14 -12.86
C PRO A 74 22.20 8.03 -13.78
N SER A 75 21.75 7.45 -14.90
CA SER A 75 20.85 8.09 -15.86
C SER A 75 19.41 7.60 -15.65
N ILE A 76 18.45 8.43 -16.04
CA ILE A 76 17.02 8.07 -16.03
C ILE A 76 16.75 7.10 -17.18
N ASP A 77 16.01 6.03 -16.90
CA ASP A 77 15.39 5.17 -17.91
C ASP A 77 13.91 5.54 -18.02
N GLU A 78 13.54 6.30 -19.06
CA GLU A 78 12.16 6.75 -19.26
C GLU A 78 11.18 5.60 -19.49
N GLN A 79 11.65 4.44 -19.98
CA GLN A 79 10.78 3.28 -20.19
C GLN A 79 10.35 2.61 -18.88
N ALA A 80 11.13 2.81 -17.81
CA ALA A 80 10.82 2.31 -16.49
C ALA A 80 9.83 3.23 -15.72
N VAL A 81 9.53 4.42 -16.23
CA VAL A 81 8.64 5.39 -15.58
C VAL A 81 7.19 5.17 -16.00
N ASP A 82 6.38 4.59 -15.12
CA ASP A 82 4.93 4.44 -15.30
C ASP A 82 4.16 5.21 -14.21
N ALA A 83 3.84 6.47 -14.51
CA ALA A 83 3.08 7.33 -13.61
C ALA A 83 1.67 6.79 -13.30
N GLY A 84 1.09 5.98 -14.20
CA GLY A 84 -0.18 5.31 -13.98
C GLY A 84 -0.06 4.24 -12.91
N LEU A 85 0.94 3.37 -13.01
CA LEU A 85 1.24 2.34 -12.01
C LEU A 85 1.57 2.94 -10.66
N GLU A 86 2.37 3.99 -10.62
CA GLU A 86 2.71 4.72 -9.39
C GLU A 86 1.45 5.25 -8.69
N ARG A 87 0.54 5.88 -9.45
CA ARG A 87 -0.74 6.37 -8.91
C ARG A 87 -1.60 5.25 -8.33
N ARG A 88 -1.70 4.11 -9.05
CA ARG A 88 -2.43 2.92 -8.57
C ARG A 88 -1.80 2.36 -7.29
N MET A 89 -0.47 2.27 -7.25
CA MET A 89 0.28 1.78 -6.07
C MET A 89 0.14 2.72 -4.86
N ASN A 90 0.15 4.03 -5.07
CA ASN A 90 -0.09 5.00 -4.01
C ASN A 90 -1.49 4.87 -3.41
N MET A 91 -2.49 4.62 -4.27
CA MET A 91 -3.84 4.36 -3.80
C MET A 91 -3.93 3.05 -2.99
N VAL A 92 -3.31 1.96 -3.46
CA VAL A 92 -3.22 0.70 -2.70
C VAL A 92 -2.58 0.93 -1.32
N ARG A 93 -1.51 1.73 -1.23
CA ARG A 93 -0.89 2.07 0.06
C ARG A 93 -1.84 2.78 1.00
N ALA A 94 -2.61 3.74 0.51
CA ALA A 94 -3.60 4.46 1.32
C ALA A 94 -4.66 3.49 1.89
N PHE A 95 -5.12 2.51 1.11
CA PHE A 95 -6.04 1.48 1.60
C PHE A 95 -5.40 0.52 2.60
N VAL A 96 -4.12 0.16 2.42
CA VAL A 96 -3.38 -0.66 3.39
C VAL A 96 -3.23 0.09 4.72
N GLU A 97 -2.94 1.38 4.69
CA GLU A 97 -2.87 2.23 5.89
C GLU A 97 -4.23 2.33 6.58
N GLY A 98 -5.31 2.55 5.83
CA GLY A 98 -6.67 2.52 6.35
C GLY A 98 -7.06 1.17 6.97
N GLY A 99 -6.66 0.07 6.34
CA GLY A 99 -6.84 -1.28 6.87
C GLY A 99 -6.05 -1.52 8.16
N ALA A 100 -4.82 -1.00 8.25
CA ALA A 100 -4.02 -1.05 9.47
C ALA A 100 -4.68 -0.26 10.61
N ALA A 101 -5.22 0.93 10.33
CA ALA A 101 -5.97 1.73 11.29
C ALA A 101 -7.25 1.01 11.78
N ALA A 102 -8.03 0.42 10.86
CA ALA A 102 -9.21 -0.36 11.20
C ALA A 102 -8.87 -1.57 12.09
N ARG A 103 -7.78 -2.29 11.77
CA ARG A 103 -7.26 -3.37 12.61
C ARG A 103 -6.84 -2.90 14.00
N GLN A 104 -6.18 -1.75 14.09
CA GLN A 104 -5.79 -1.16 15.38
C GLN A 104 -7.01 -0.81 16.24
N GLN A 105 -8.03 -0.20 15.64
CA GLN A 105 -9.29 0.12 16.31
C GLN A 105 -10.00 -1.14 16.83
N ALA A 106 -9.99 -2.22 16.05
CA ALA A 106 -10.51 -3.52 16.43
C ALA A 106 -9.55 -4.35 17.34
N ARG A 107 -8.38 -3.81 17.69
CA ARG A 107 -7.31 -4.49 18.46
C ARG A 107 -6.82 -5.81 17.84
N LEU A 108 -6.87 -5.92 16.50
CA LEU A 108 -6.45 -7.08 15.73
C LEU A 108 -4.99 -6.95 15.27
N LYS A 109 -4.13 -7.88 15.68
CA LYS A 109 -2.71 -7.88 15.29
C LYS A 109 -2.53 -8.33 13.83
N LEU A 110 -1.61 -7.69 13.09
CA LEU A 110 -1.38 -7.94 11.65
C LEU A 110 -1.08 -9.41 11.32
N ARG A 111 -0.36 -10.11 12.20
CA ARG A 111 0.01 -11.52 12.01
C ARG A 111 -1.17 -12.48 11.90
N TRP A 112 -2.35 -12.12 12.41
CA TRP A 112 -3.53 -12.97 12.35
C TRP A 112 -4.34 -12.62 11.11
N PRO A 113 -4.50 -13.55 10.16
CA PRO A 113 -5.27 -13.29 8.96
C PRO A 113 -6.74 -13.06 9.31
N VAL A 114 -7.33 -12.01 8.75
CA VAL A 114 -8.78 -11.80 8.85
C VAL A 114 -9.49 -12.67 7.81
N SER A 115 -10.69 -13.14 8.10
CA SER A 115 -11.48 -13.92 7.15
C SER A 115 -11.76 -13.12 5.89
N LYS A 116 -12.15 -11.86 6.05
CA LYS A 116 -12.62 -11.01 4.96
C LYS A 116 -12.26 -9.55 5.21
N ALA A 117 -11.85 -8.86 4.15
CA ALA A 117 -11.69 -7.42 4.13
C ALA A 117 -12.61 -6.83 3.06
N VAL A 118 -13.47 -5.89 3.44
CA VAL A 118 -14.40 -5.22 2.53
C VAL A 118 -13.92 -3.79 2.34
N ILE A 119 -13.68 -3.41 1.09
CA ILE A 119 -13.27 -2.05 0.73
C ILE A 119 -14.31 -1.46 -0.21
N ARG A 120 -14.84 -0.30 0.15
CA ARG A 120 -15.69 0.50 -0.72
C ARG A 120 -14.85 1.51 -1.48
N ALA A 121 -14.81 1.39 -2.80
CA ALA A 121 -14.23 2.37 -3.68
C ALA A 121 -15.16 3.59 -3.82
N SER A 122 -14.57 4.79 -3.83
CA SER A 122 -15.33 6.04 -4.04
C SER A 122 -15.77 6.23 -5.49
N SER A 123 -15.12 5.56 -6.44
CA SER A 123 -15.44 5.64 -7.86
C SER A 123 -15.09 4.34 -8.60
N SER A 124 -15.54 4.23 -9.85
CA SER A 124 -15.25 3.06 -10.70
C SER A 124 -13.75 2.93 -11.03
N GLU A 125 -13.07 4.07 -11.19
CA GLU A 125 -11.63 4.15 -11.48
C GLU A 125 -10.82 3.65 -10.29
N VAL A 126 -11.23 4.02 -9.07
CA VAL A 126 -10.63 3.51 -7.82
C VAL A 126 -10.81 2.00 -7.75
N LYS A 127 -12.02 1.48 -8.00
CA LYS A 127 -12.29 0.03 -7.99
C LYS A 127 -11.39 -0.71 -8.97
N SER A 128 -11.30 -0.23 -10.22
CA SER A 128 -10.48 -0.83 -11.27
C SER A 128 -8.99 -0.85 -10.89
N ALA A 129 -8.48 0.25 -10.33
CA ALA A 129 -7.08 0.32 -9.93
C ALA A 129 -6.75 -0.56 -8.72
N LEU A 130 -7.68 -0.77 -7.79
CA LEU A 130 -7.52 -1.77 -6.72
C LEU A 130 -7.60 -3.20 -7.24
N GLN A 131 -8.47 -3.48 -8.22
CA GLN A 131 -8.57 -4.80 -8.87
C GLN A 131 -7.25 -5.17 -9.58
N GLY A 132 -6.63 -4.23 -10.30
CA GLY A 132 -5.35 -4.48 -10.98
C GLY A 132 -4.18 -4.81 -10.04
N LEU A 133 -4.30 -4.49 -8.75
CA LEU A 133 -3.30 -4.75 -7.71
C LEU A 133 -3.89 -5.54 -6.53
N GLN A 134 -4.92 -6.35 -6.79
CA GLN A 134 -5.68 -7.05 -5.75
C GLN A 134 -4.80 -7.96 -4.91
N ASP A 135 -3.90 -8.72 -5.55
CA ASP A 135 -2.97 -9.63 -4.85
C ASP A 135 -2.06 -8.88 -3.87
N VAL A 136 -1.59 -7.69 -4.28
CA VAL A 136 -0.77 -6.82 -3.43
C VAL A 136 -1.59 -6.38 -2.23
N LEU A 137 -2.80 -5.87 -2.47
CA LEU A 137 -3.68 -5.35 -1.42
C LEU A 137 -4.08 -6.45 -0.43
N GLN A 138 -4.50 -7.61 -0.92
CA GLN A 138 -4.87 -8.77 -0.11
C GLN A 138 -3.71 -9.25 0.76
N GLY A 139 -2.52 -9.39 0.18
CA GLY A 139 -1.32 -9.79 0.92
C GLY A 139 -0.94 -8.78 2.00
N GLN A 140 -0.99 -7.48 1.70
CA GLN A 140 -0.64 -6.44 2.68
C GLN A 140 -1.68 -6.31 3.82
N LEU A 141 -2.96 -6.57 3.55
CA LEU A 141 -4.02 -6.57 4.58
C LEU A 141 -4.02 -7.86 5.43
N ASN A 142 -3.37 -8.92 4.93
CA ASN A 142 -3.40 -10.27 5.48
C ASN A 142 -4.87 -10.73 5.67
N CYS A 143 -5.61 -10.83 4.57
CA CYS A 143 -6.99 -11.31 4.54
C CYS A 143 -7.16 -12.53 3.61
N LYS A 144 -8.05 -13.45 3.98
CA LYS A 144 -8.35 -14.63 3.15
C LYS A 144 -9.22 -14.28 1.96
N GLU A 145 -10.15 -13.35 2.14
CA GLU A 145 -11.03 -12.83 1.10
C GLU A 145 -10.94 -11.31 1.06
N LEU A 146 -10.92 -10.73 -0.15
CA LEU A 146 -10.96 -9.29 -0.38
C LEU A 146 -12.17 -8.98 -1.27
N VAL A 147 -13.11 -8.21 -0.74
CA VAL A 147 -14.31 -7.78 -1.46
C VAL A 147 -14.20 -6.30 -1.79
N LEU A 148 -14.22 -5.97 -3.08
CA LEU A 148 -14.19 -4.61 -3.59
C LEU A 148 -15.59 -4.19 -4.01
N LEU A 149 -16.19 -3.28 -3.25
CA LEU A 149 -17.49 -2.68 -3.54
C LEU A 149 -17.30 -1.38 -4.33
N GLY A 150 -18.19 -1.15 -5.28
CA GLY A 150 -18.37 0.14 -5.94
C GLY A 150 -19.03 1.16 -5.01
N PRO A 151 -19.15 2.42 -5.46
CA PRO A 151 -19.67 3.51 -4.62
C PRO A 151 -21.09 3.25 -4.10
N GLU A 152 -21.92 2.61 -4.92
CA GLU A 152 -23.33 2.32 -4.61
C GLU A 152 -23.58 0.88 -4.11
N GLU A 153 -22.56 0.02 -4.14
CA GLU A 153 -22.69 -1.37 -3.69
C GLU A 153 -22.59 -1.47 -2.16
N GLN A 154 -23.36 -2.38 -1.57
CA GLN A 154 -23.30 -2.71 -0.14
C GLN A 154 -22.86 -4.16 0.07
N SER A 155 -22.24 -4.41 1.21
CA SER A 155 -22.13 -5.76 1.76
C SER A 155 -23.08 -5.89 2.95
N ASP A 156 -23.63 -7.08 3.15
CA ASP A 156 -24.41 -7.42 4.35
C ASP A 156 -23.61 -7.21 5.66
N GLU A 157 -22.28 -7.16 5.55
CA GLU A 157 -21.33 -6.95 6.64
C GLU A 157 -21.02 -5.46 6.91
N SER A 158 -21.56 -4.54 6.09
CA SER A 158 -21.34 -3.10 6.24
C SER A 158 -22.56 -2.42 6.86
N ARG A 159 -22.46 -2.01 8.12
CA ARG A 159 -23.49 -1.20 8.79
C ARG A 159 -23.12 0.27 8.69
N LEU A 160 -23.89 1.04 7.93
CA LEU A 160 -23.80 2.49 7.95
C LEU A 160 -24.41 3.00 9.27
N VAL A 161 -23.71 3.91 9.93
CA VAL A 161 -24.16 4.53 11.17
C VAL A 161 -24.24 6.02 10.93
N ILE A 162 -25.42 6.61 11.12
CA ILE A 162 -25.60 8.05 11.06
C ILE A 162 -25.01 8.64 12.34
N LYS A 163 -24.03 9.54 12.19
CA LYS A 163 -23.50 10.35 13.28
C LYS A 163 -24.00 11.78 13.11
N PRO A 164 -25.13 12.14 13.73
CA PRO A 164 -25.65 13.50 13.64
C PRO A 164 -24.71 14.48 14.36
N ASP A 165 -24.58 15.70 13.82
CA ASP A 165 -23.94 16.82 14.51
C ASP A 165 -24.90 17.33 15.60
N THR A 166 -24.72 16.81 16.81
CA THR A 166 -25.61 17.03 17.94
C THR A 166 -25.67 18.50 18.35
N GLN A 167 -24.57 19.24 18.18
CA GLN A 167 -24.49 20.64 18.57
C GLN A 167 -25.35 21.51 17.65
N ARG A 168 -25.19 21.36 16.33
CA ARG A 168 -26.02 22.08 15.35
C ARG A 168 -27.50 21.72 15.40
N LEU A 169 -27.81 20.45 15.67
CA LEU A 169 -29.19 20.02 15.86
C LEU A 169 -29.81 20.64 17.11
N GLN A 170 -29.05 20.73 18.21
CA GLN A 170 -29.54 21.34 19.44
C GLN A 170 -29.73 22.86 19.30
N GLU A 171 -28.84 23.54 18.59
CA GLU A 171 -28.98 24.97 18.27
C GLU A 171 -30.23 25.28 17.41
N ARG A 172 -30.57 24.43 16.44
CA ARG A 172 -31.74 24.64 15.55
C ARG A 172 -33.06 24.13 16.09
N LEU A 173 -33.06 22.99 16.79
CA LEU A 173 -34.28 22.27 17.17
C LEU A 173 -34.55 22.27 18.67
N GLY A 174 -33.62 22.77 19.50
CA GLY A 174 -33.76 22.82 20.95
C GLY A 174 -34.11 21.45 21.53
N ASP A 175 -35.23 21.36 22.24
CA ASP A 175 -35.70 20.13 22.90
C ASP A 175 -36.10 19.02 21.91
N PHE A 176 -36.44 19.36 20.66
CA PHE A 176 -36.75 18.38 19.61
C PHE A 176 -35.51 17.70 19.02
N SER A 177 -34.31 18.13 19.40
CA SER A 177 -33.06 17.52 18.92
C SER A 177 -32.93 16.05 19.32
N ARG A 178 -33.30 15.68 20.56
CA ARG A 178 -33.25 14.30 21.07
C ARG A 178 -34.09 13.32 20.24
N PRO A 179 -35.40 13.53 20.05
CA PRO A 179 -36.20 12.60 19.26
C PRO A 179 -35.77 12.52 17.79
N VAL A 180 -35.21 13.60 17.23
CA VAL A 180 -34.65 13.59 15.87
C VAL A 180 -33.34 12.80 15.79
N ILE A 181 -32.46 12.91 16.79
CA ILE A 181 -31.22 12.12 16.87
C ILE A 181 -31.56 10.63 16.99
N ASP A 182 -32.53 10.29 17.84
CA ASP A 182 -32.97 8.89 18.03
C ASP A 182 -33.59 8.33 16.75
N ALA A 183 -34.48 9.09 16.09
CA ALA A 183 -35.04 8.69 14.80
C ALA A 183 -33.97 8.55 13.70
N LEU A 184 -32.96 9.43 13.68
CA LEU A 184 -31.84 9.34 12.74
C LEU A 184 -30.95 8.12 13.01
N GLN A 185 -30.85 7.64 14.25
CA GLN A 185 -30.10 6.41 14.55
C GLN A 185 -30.84 5.14 14.11
N GLU A 186 -32.17 5.18 14.03
CA GLU A 186 -33.02 4.08 13.57
C GLU A 186 -33.31 4.11 12.07
N THR A 187 -33.08 5.25 11.40
CA THR A 187 -33.39 5.43 9.97
C THR A 187 -32.30 4.82 9.08
N ASP A 188 -32.73 4.20 7.98
CA ASP A 188 -31.83 3.72 6.94
C ASP A 188 -31.11 4.90 6.25
N VAL A 189 -29.79 4.83 6.19
CA VAL A 189 -28.90 5.93 5.74
C VAL A 189 -29.20 6.38 4.32
N PHE A 190 -29.78 5.52 3.49
CA PHE A 190 -30.16 5.85 2.11
C PHE A 190 -31.45 6.65 1.98
N ARG A 191 -32.33 6.67 3.00
CA ARG A 191 -33.52 7.53 2.98
C ARG A 191 -33.21 9.01 3.20
N LEU A 192 -31.98 9.33 3.63
CA LEU A 192 -31.52 10.70 3.91
C LEU A 192 -30.73 11.32 2.75
N ARG A 193 -30.52 10.59 1.65
CA ARG A 193 -29.82 11.05 0.45
C ARG A 193 -30.81 11.54 -0.60
#